data_AF-A0A6G3LMV5-F1
#
_entry.id   AF-A0A6G3LMV5-F1
#
_cell.length_a   1.000
_cell.length_b   1.000
_cell.length_c   1.000
_cell.angle_alpha   90.00
_cell.angle_beta   90.00
_cell.angle_gamma   90.00
#
_symmetry.space_group_name_H-M   'P 1'
#
loop_
_entity.id
_entity.type
_entity.pdbx_description
1 polymer ?
#
loop_
_entity_poly.entity_id
_entity_poly.type
_entity_poly.pdbx_seq_one_letter_code
_entity_poly.pdbx_strand_id
1 'polypeptide(L)'
;MSREASCWEGSPTRISYLGQYARALVPLASLGLVAVFRWFSGDLFRDVSGVASFVLRGIWPDMPPLDALTYAGGVILSLLLGLLVWVIGLDIWVLVFEVLAYLAVEAIRVYFGIGLGLTGRILFLALFSFAWMLLIDAQRKTYRYSVSHRGVAMSGGLLRRVERHVSGDAISDVIVVKPLLGRLFGFGHVVVVTPSQLGLGETYSLGGGTASRKGLGAIVGGGRAVREVLAKPWNCIFGVKNPDRVRDYILNGC
;
A
#
# COMPACT_ATOMS: atom_id res chain seq x y z
N MET A 1 -20.61 21.37 -18.44
CA MET A 1 -20.08 21.90 -17.17
C MET A 1 -19.01 22.91 -17.52
N SER A 2 -19.33 24.20 -17.33
CA SER A 2 -18.39 25.31 -17.56
C SER A 2 -17.13 25.07 -16.73
N ARG A 3 -15.95 25.16 -17.37
CA ARG A 3 -14.67 25.25 -16.66
C ARG A 3 -14.68 26.58 -15.90
N GLU A 4 -15.15 26.59 -14.66
CA GLU A 4 -14.80 27.64 -13.72
C GLU A 4 -13.26 27.70 -13.66
N ALA A 5 -12.70 28.91 -13.58
CA ALA A 5 -11.27 29.10 -13.54
C ALA A 5 -10.70 28.35 -12.33
N SER A 6 -10.08 27.20 -12.59
CA SER A 6 -9.34 26.44 -11.58
C SER A 6 -8.02 27.15 -11.34
N CYS A 7 -7.75 27.47 -10.09
CA CYS A 7 -6.56 28.21 -9.70
C CYS A 7 -5.35 27.30 -9.61
N TRP A 8 -5.61 26.03 -9.32
CA TRP A 8 -4.62 24.98 -9.37
C TRP A 8 -5.28 23.66 -9.75
N GLU A 9 -4.60 22.91 -10.62
CA GLU A 9 -4.93 21.53 -10.95
C GLU A 9 -3.68 20.66 -10.82
N GLY A 10 -3.87 19.44 -10.33
CA GLY A 10 -2.76 18.50 -10.24
C GLY A 10 -3.20 17.07 -10.08
N SER A 11 -2.21 16.19 -10.18
CA SER A 11 -2.36 14.75 -10.01
C SER A 11 -1.23 14.21 -9.14
N PRO A 12 -1.40 13.02 -8.54
CA PRO A 12 -0.37 12.44 -7.71
C PRO A 12 0.90 12.13 -8.50
N THR A 13 2.06 12.40 -7.89
CA THR A 13 3.36 12.08 -8.47
C THR A 13 3.67 10.58 -8.39
N ARG A 14 4.59 10.10 -9.24
CA ARG A 14 5.09 8.70 -9.18
C ARG A 14 5.74 8.38 -7.83
N ILE A 15 6.51 9.33 -7.31
CA ILE A 15 7.34 9.13 -6.12
C ILE A 15 6.46 9.01 -4.87
N SER A 16 5.31 9.67 -4.82
CA SER A 16 4.38 9.51 -3.69
C SER A 16 3.76 8.12 -3.59
N TYR A 17 3.77 7.33 -4.68
CA TYR A 17 3.29 5.95 -4.70
C TYR A 17 4.39 4.91 -4.48
N LEU A 18 5.64 5.33 -4.23
CA LEU A 18 6.77 4.42 -4.04
C LEU A 18 6.51 3.36 -2.97
N GLY A 19 5.90 3.73 -1.84
CA GLY A 19 5.55 2.79 -0.79
C GLY A 19 4.54 1.73 -1.23
N GLN A 20 3.60 2.07 -2.12
CA GLN A 20 2.65 1.11 -2.68
C GLN A 20 3.32 0.19 -3.70
N TYR A 21 4.25 0.71 -4.51
CA TYR A 21 5.06 -0.10 -5.41
C TYR A 21 5.97 -1.07 -4.66
N ALA A 22 6.61 -0.62 -3.56
CA ALA A 22 7.45 -1.48 -2.73
C ALA A 22 6.66 -2.64 -2.11
N ARG A 23 5.40 -2.41 -1.71
CA ARG A 23 4.51 -3.47 -1.20
C ARG A 23 4.22 -4.55 -2.24
N ALA A 24 4.18 -4.20 -3.52
CA ALA A 24 4.02 -5.18 -4.60
C ALA A 24 5.19 -6.17 -4.69
N LEU A 25 6.37 -5.80 -4.19
CA LEU A 25 7.58 -6.61 -4.22
C LEU A 25 7.76 -7.50 -2.99
N VAL A 26 6.86 -7.43 -2.00
CA VAL A 26 6.97 -8.19 -0.74
C VAL A 26 7.05 -9.72 -0.95
N PRO A 27 6.27 -10.34 -1.87
CA PRO A 27 6.40 -11.77 -2.15
C PRO A 27 7.80 -12.18 -2.65
N LEU A 28 8.45 -11.32 -3.43
CA LEU A 28 9.80 -11.57 -3.92
C LEU A 28 10.86 -11.29 -2.86
N ALA A 29 10.69 -10.21 -2.10
CA ALA A 29 11.63 -9.82 -1.05
C ALA A 29 11.68 -10.85 0.09
N SER A 30 10.52 -11.39 0.47
CA SER A 30 10.41 -12.46 1.48
C SER A 30 11.11 -13.75 1.02
N LEU A 31 10.89 -14.18 -0.22
CA LEU A 31 11.61 -15.31 -0.81
C LEU A 31 13.12 -15.07 -0.86
N GLY A 32 13.55 -13.87 -1.27
CA GLY A 32 14.95 -13.47 -1.27
C GLY A 32 15.56 -13.52 0.14
N LEU A 33 14.85 -13.04 1.15
CA LEU A 33 15.32 -13.05 2.54
C LEU A 33 15.47 -14.47 3.08
N VAL A 34 14.50 -15.35 2.78
CA VAL A 34 14.59 -16.78 3.16
C VAL A 34 15.72 -17.48 2.40
N ALA A 35 15.97 -17.13 1.13
CA ALA A 35 17.09 -17.67 0.36
C ALA A 35 18.45 -17.23 0.93
N VAL A 36 18.59 -15.97 1.34
CA VAL A 36 19.78 -15.45 2.04
C VAL A 36 19.95 -16.16 3.38
N PHE A 37 18.87 -16.34 4.14
CA PHE A 37 18.92 -17.06 5.41
C PHE A 37 19.31 -18.52 5.24
N ARG A 38 18.83 -19.19 4.18
CA ARG A 38 19.27 -20.54 3.80
C ARG A 38 20.76 -20.59 3.50
N TRP A 39 21.32 -19.57 2.86
CA TRP A 39 22.76 -19.53 2.61
C TRP A 39 23.54 -19.47 3.93
N PHE A 40 23.08 -18.69 4.90
CA PHE A 40 23.73 -18.60 6.21
C PHE A 40 23.56 -19.86 7.06
N SER A 41 22.36 -20.46 7.06
CA SER A 41 21.97 -21.59 7.92
C SER A 41 21.74 -22.87 7.12
N GLY A 42 22.66 -23.19 6.20
CA GLY A 42 22.48 -24.26 5.22
C GLY A 42 22.23 -25.64 5.82
N ASP A 43 22.93 -25.99 6.91
CA ASP A 43 22.79 -27.30 7.55
C ASP A 43 21.43 -27.47 8.22
N LEU A 44 20.95 -26.42 8.91
CA LEU A 44 19.59 -26.39 9.47
C LEU A 44 18.53 -26.61 8.38
N PHE A 45 18.66 -25.95 7.23
CA PHE A 45 17.72 -26.11 6.12
C PHE A 45 17.74 -27.54 5.56
N ARG A 46 18.92 -28.16 5.45
CA ARG A 46 19.03 -29.54 4.98
C ARG A 46 18.36 -30.50 5.96
N ASP A 47 18.64 -30.38 7.25
CA ASP A 47 18.08 -31.24 8.30
C ASP A 47 16.56 -31.11 8.36
N VAL A 48 16.05 -29.88 8.42
CA VAL A 48 14.60 -29.61 8.44
C VAL A 48 13.94 -30.09 7.15
N SER A 49 14.56 -29.88 5.99
CA SER A 49 14.01 -30.34 4.71
C SER A 49 13.97 -31.88 4.60
N GLY A 50 14.91 -32.57 5.25
CA GLY A 50 14.93 -34.02 5.35
C GLY A 50 13.76 -34.55 6.17
N VAL A 51 13.55 -33.99 7.36
CA VAL A 51 12.43 -34.36 8.25
C VAL A 51 11.07 -34.02 7.61
N ALA A 52 10.95 -32.84 7.02
CA ALA A 52 9.72 -32.37 6.38
C ALA A 52 9.50 -32.93 4.96
N SER A 53 10.41 -33.75 4.44
CA SER A 53 10.40 -34.18 3.03
C SER A 53 9.11 -34.89 2.62
N PHE A 54 8.51 -35.68 3.51
CA PHE A 54 7.23 -36.34 3.26
C PHE A 54 6.11 -35.34 2.96
N VAL A 55 5.97 -34.32 3.82
CA VAL A 55 4.95 -33.27 3.66
C VAL A 55 5.25 -32.41 2.44
N LEU A 56 6.50 -32.00 2.27
CA LEU A 56 6.92 -31.11 1.18
C LEU A 56 6.72 -31.75 -0.19
N ARG A 57 7.03 -33.04 -0.35
CA ARG A 57 6.78 -33.79 -1.60
C ARG A 57 5.28 -34.01 -1.83
N GLY A 58 4.48 -34.13 -0.78
CA GLY A 58 3.03 -34.24 -0.90
C GLY A 58 2.37 -32.96 -1.46
N ILE A 59 2.84 -31.79 -1.01
CA ILE A 59 2.30 -30.49 -1.46
C ILE A 59 2.91 -30.09 -2.82
N TRP A 60 4.23 -30.27 -2.96
CA TRP A 60 4.99 -29.84 -4.12
C TRP A 60 5.93 -30.95 -4.62
N PRO A 61 5.39 -31.90 -5.41
CA PRO A 61 6.18 -33.01 -5.93
C PRO A 61 7.23 -32.57 -6.96
N ASP A 62 7.02 -31.42 -7.59
CA ASP A 62 7.80 -30.94 -8.74
C ASP A 62 9.15 -30.29 -8.37
N MET A 63 9.46 -30.17 -7.07
CA MET A 63 10.70 -29.52 -6.61
C MET A 63 11.40 -30.30 -5.51
N PRO A 64 12.74 -30.18 -5.42
CA PRO A 64 13.48 -30.83 -4.34
C PRO A 64 13.02 -30.29 -2.97
N PRO A 65 13.03 -31.12 -1.90
CA PRO A 65 12.51 -30.73 -0.60
C PRO A 65 13.12 -29.45 -0.04
N LEU A 66 14.40 -29.23 -0.31
CA LEU A 66 15.13 -28.03 0.10
C LEU A 66 14.58 -26.75 -0.54
N ASP A 67 14.20 -26.81 -1.82
CA ASP A 67 13.60 -25.68 -2.54
C ASP A 67 12.13 -25.48 -2.15
N ALA A 68 11.41 -26.58 -1.91
CA ALA A 68 10.07 -26.55 -1.36
C ALA A 68 10.01 -25.86 0.01
N LEU A 69 10.99 -26.17 0.88
CA LEU A 69 11.11 -25.53 2.18
C LEU A 69 11.39 -24.03 2.06
N THR A 70 12.26 -23.61 1.13
CA THR A 70 12.49 -22.18 0.91
C THR A 70 11.26 -21.45 0.39
N TYR A 71 10.50 -22.08 -0.50
CA TYR A 71 9.26 -21.51 -1.01
C TYR A 71 8.22 -21.38 0.11
N ALA A 72 8.01 -22.44 0.89
CA ALA A 72 7.11 -22.44 2.03
C ALA A 72 7.49 -21.37 3.07
N GLY A 73 8.78 -21.25 3.39
CA GLY A 73 9.28 -20.22 4.30
C GLY A 73 9.02 -18.81 3.76
N GLY A 74 9.20 -18.59 2.45
CA GLY A 74 8.91 -17.31 1.80
C GLY A 74 7.42 -16.95 1.88
N VAL A 75 6.53 -17.90 1.58
CA VAL A 75 5.07 -17.74 1.70
C VAL A 75 4.67 -17.38 3.13
N ILE A 76 5.20 -18.10 4.12
CA ILE A 76 4.87 -17.84 5.53
C ILE A 76 5.35 -16.44 5.92
N LEU A 77 6.61 -16.10 5.58
CA LEU A 77 7.16 -14.79 5.90
C LEU A 77 6.40 -13.66 5.22
N SER A 78 6.04 -13.79 3.94
CA SER A 78 5.24 -12.77 3.24
C SER A 78 3.90 -12.57 3.94
N LEU A 79 3.16 -13.65 4.22
CA LEU A 79 1.84 -13.56 4.84
C LEU A 79 1.91 -12.94 6.24
N LEU A 80 2.97 -13.22 7.01
CA LEU A 80 3.21 -12.56 8.29
C LEU A 80 3.47 -11.06 8.13
N LEU A 81 4.24 -10.65 7.12
CA LEU A 81 4.47 -9.24 6.81
C LEU A 81 3.19 -8.55 6.30
N GLY A 82 2.41 -9.19 5.42
CA GLY A 82 1.11 -8.70 4.98
C GLY A 82 0.11 -8.56 6.13
N LEU A 83 0.08 -9.54 7.04
CA LEU A 83 -0.74 -9.49 8.25
C LEU A 83 -0.30 -8.32 9.15
N LEU A 84 1.00 -8.12 9.35
CA LEU A 84 1.53 -7.00 10.12
C LEU A 84 1.12 -5.66 9.50
N VAL A 85 1.23 -5.51 8.18
CA VAL A 85 0.82 -4.30 7.45
C VAL A 85 -0.68 -4.08 7.57
N TRP A 86 -1.49 -5.14 7.52
CA TRP A 86 -2.93 -5.02 7.73
C TRP A 86 -3.26 -4.57 9.16
N VAL A 87 -2.63 -5.16 10.18
CA VAL A 87 -2.88 -4.83 11.59
C VAL A 87 -2.45 -3.40 11.92
N ILE A 88 -1.31 -2.95 11.39
CA ILE A 88 -0.75 -1.61 11.69
C ILE A 88 -1.36 -0.53 10.78
N GLY A 89 -1.46 -0.79 9.48
CA GLY A 89 -1.86 0.19 8.47
C GLY A 89 -3.33 0.14 8.05
N LEU A 90 -4.09 -0.85 8.52
CA LEU A 90 -5.50 -1.11 8.13
C LEU A 90 -5.69 -1.26 6.61
N ASP A 91 -4.64 -1.64 5.89
CA ASP A 91 -4.64 -1.82 4.44
C ASP A 91 -4.68 -3.32 4.10
N ILE A 92 -5.88 -3.92 4.18
CA ILE A 92 -6.10 -5.36 3.92
C ILE A 92 -5.72 -5.78 2.49
N TRP A 93 -5.74 -4.84 1.55
CA TRP A 93 -5.45 -5.09 0.13
C TRP A 93 -4.05 -5.64 -0.11
N VAL A 94 -3.08 -5.37 0.77
CA VAL A 94 -1.72 -5.93 0.67
C VAL A 94 -1.76 -7.43 0.92
N LEU A 95 -2.41 -7.85 2.01
CA LEU A 95 -2.55 -9.27 2.35
C LEU A 95 -3.37 -10.02 1.29
N VAL A 96 -4.46 -9.40 0.81
CA VAL A 96 -5.28 -9.97 -0.27
C VAL A 96 -4.44 -10.17 -1.54
N PHE A 97 -3.64 -9.18 -1.92
CA PHE A 97 -2.74 -9.28 -3.06
C PHE A 97 -1.73 -10.43 -2.91
N GLU A 98 -1.09 -10.54 -1.74
CA GLU A 98 -0.11 -11.60 -1.48
C GLU A 98 -0.75 -12.99 -1.59
N VAL A 99 -1.88 -13.21 -0.91
CA VAL A 99 -2.61 -14.48 -0.97
C VAL A 99 -3.00 -14.81 -2.41
N LEU A 100 -3.55 -13.85 -3.14
CA LEU A 100 -3.93 -14.04 -4.55
C LEU A 100 -2.71 -14.34 -5.44
N ALA A 101 -1.56 -13.72 -5.19
CA ALA A 101 -0.35 -13.97 -5.96
C ALA A 101 0.11 -15.43 -5.83
N TYR A 102 0.23 -15.93 -4.59
CA TYR A 102 0.64 -17.32 -4.36
C TYR A 102 -0.40 -18.33 -4.86
N LEU A 103 -1.69 -18.06 -4.64
CA LEU A 103 -2.76 -18.89 -5.16
C LEU A 103 -2.78 -18.92 -6.69
N ALA A 104 -2.55 -17.79 -7.36
CA ALA A 104 -2.51 -17.72 -8.82
C ALA A 104 -1.36 -18.56 -9.39
N VAL A 105 -0.18 -18.52 -8.78
CA VAL A 105 0.97 -19.33 -9.21
C VAL A 105 0.69 -20.83 -9.07
N GLU A 106 0.13 -21.25 -7.93
CA GLU A 106 -0.21 -22.66 -7.72
C GLU A 106 -1.41 -23.11 -8.57
N ALA A 107 -2.39 -22.24 -8.82
CA ALA A 107 -3.49 -22.53 -9.73
C ALA A 107 -3.01 -22.73 -11.16
N ILE A 108 -2.08 -21.90 -11.66
CA ILE A 108 -1.44 -22.06 -12.97
C ILE A 108 -0.72 -23.41 -13.05
N ARG A 109 0.06 -23.76 -12.01
CA ARG A 109 0.76 -25.05 -11.95
C ARG A 109 -0.21 -26.22 -12.09
N VAL A 110 -1.28 -26.22 -11.29
CA VAL A 110 -2.26 -27.32 -11.26
C VAL A 110 -3.06 -27.37 -12.56
N TYR A 111 -3.49 -26.23 -13.09
CA TYR A 111 -4.32 -26.16 -14.29
C TYR A 111 -3.58 -26.61 -15.55
N PHE A 112 -2.32 -26.18 -15.71
CA PHE A 112 -1.52 -26.56 -16.88
C PHE A 112 -0.74 -27.87 -16.69
N GLY A 113 -0.73 -28.45 -15.48
CA GLY A 113 0.03 -29.66 -15.16
C GLY A 113 1.55 -29.50 -15.35
N ILE A 114 2.05 -28.26 -15.30
CA ILE A 114 3.47 -27.97 -15.53
C ILE A 114 4.20 -28.10 -14.19
N GLY A 115 5.24 -28.94 -14.15
CA GLY A 115 6.17 -28.99 -13.03
C GLY A 115 6.98 -27.69 -12.94
N LEU A 116 6.44 -26.68 -12.26
CA LEU A 116 7.19 -25.46 -11.97
C LEU A 116 8.20 -25.78 -10.86
N GLY A 117 9.49 -25.57 -11.13
CA GLY A 117 10.51 -25.52 -10.08
C GLY A 117 10.45 -24.21 -9.29
N LEU A 118 11.40 -23.98 -8.38
CA LEU A 118 11.49 -22.73 -7.62
C LEU A 118 11.65 -21.50 -8.53
N THR A 119 12.55 -21.58 -9.52
CA THR A 119 12.81 -20.50 -10.48
C THR A 119 11.56 -20.12 -11.27
N GLY A 120 10.78 -21.12 -11.70
CA GLY A 120 9.52 -20.88 -12.41
C GLY A 120 8.51 -20.13 -11.55
N ARG A 121 8.34 -20.53 -10.29
CA ARG A 121 7.44 -19.83 -9.35
C ARG A 121 7.88 -18.41 -9.07
N ILE A 122 9.19 -18.17 -8.89
CA ILE A 122 9.74 -16.81 -8.71
C ILE A 122 9.43 -15.95 -9.93
N LEU A 123 9.59 -16.49 -11.14
CA LEU A 123 9.28 -15.77 -12.38
C LEU A 123 7.79 -15.39 -12.46
N PHE A 124 6.89 -16.33 -12.17
CA PHE A 124 5.45 -16.02 -12.16
C PHE A 124 5.06 -15.01 -11.07
N LEU A 125 5.65 -15.11 -9.87
CA LEU A 125 5.46 -14.10 -8.82
C LEU A 125 5.98 -12.73 -9.24
N ALA A 126 7.10 -12.68 -9.96
CA ALA A 126 7.64 -11.43 -10.49
C ALA A 126 6.74 -10.82 -11.56
N LEU A 127 6.19 -11.63 -12.47
CA LEU A 127 5.21 -11.18 -13.45
C LEU A 127 3.94 -10.65 -12.76
N PHE A 128 3.45 -11.36 -11.74
CA PHE A 128 2.28 -10.93 -10.97
C PHE A 128 2.53 -9.62 -10.22
N SER A 129 3.70 -9.49 -9.59
CA SER A 129 4.14 -8.26 -8.91
C SER A 129 4.24 -7.08 -9.88
N PHE A 130 4.79 -7.31 -11.07
CA PHE A 130 4.90 -6.31 -12.12
C PHE A 130 3.52 -5.88 -12.64
N ALA A 131 2.62 -6.84 -12.91
CA ALA A 131 1.25 -6.54 -13.32
C ALA A 131 0.51 -5.70 -12.27
N TRP A 132 0.71 -5.99 -10.99
CA TRP A 132 0.14 -5.21 -9.90
C TRP A 132 0.70 -3.78 -9.83
N MET A 133 2.01 -3.60 -10.03
CA MET A 133 2.60 -2.26 -10.12
C MET A 133 2.00 -1.44 -11.26
N LEU A 134 1.74 -2.07 -12.42
CA LEU A 134 1.05 -1.42 -13.53
C LEU A 134 -0.39 -1.03 -13.16
N LEU A 135 -1.10 -1.88 -12.43
CA LEU A 135 -2.45 -1.59 -11.95
C LEU A 135 -2.45 -0.40 -10.97
N ILE A 136 -1.49 -0.34 -10.05
CA ILE A 136 -1.32 0.80 -9.13
C ILE A 136 -1.02 2.08 -9.92
N ASP A 137 -0.14 2.02 -10.93
CA ASP A 137 0.18 3.19 -11.78
C ASP A 137 -1.04 3.65 -12.60
N ALA A 138 -1.85 2.72 -13.12
CA ALA A 138 -3.10 3.02 -13.79
C ALA A 138 -4.09 3.69 -12.83
N GLN A 139 -4.27 3.15 -11.62
CA GLN A 139 -5.13 3.73 -10.59
C GLN A 139 -4.66 5.13 -10.19
N ARG A 140 -3.35 5.37 -10.06
CA ARG A 140 -2.80 6.70 -9.78
C ARG A 140 -3.22 7.72 -10.82
N LYS A 141 -3.11 7.37 -12.11
CA LYS A 141 -3.42 8.27 -13.24
C LYS A 141 -4.88 8.70 -13.28
N THR A 142 -5.77 7.93 -12.65
CA THR A 142 -7.19 8.28 -12.59
C THR A 142 -7.49 9.42 -11.62
N TYR A 143 -6.64 9.66 -10.60
CA TYR A 143 -6.87 10.72 -9.63
C TYR A 143 -6.46 12.10 -10.14
N ARG A 144 -7.38 13.06 -10.01
CA ARG A 144 -7.22 14.48 -10.35
C ARG A 144 -7.76 15.34 -9.22
N TYR A 145 -7.03 16.39 -8.91
CA TYR A 145 -7.36 17.36 -7.88
C TYR A 145 -7.44 18.74 -8.50
N SER A 146 -8.46 19.51 -8.11
CA SER A 146 -8.56 20.91 -8.47
C SER A 146 -8.94 21.76 -7.27
N VAL A 147 -8.37 22.96 -7.23
CA VAL A 147 -8.67 23.99 -6.23
C VAL A 147 -9.26 25.19 -6.98
N SER A 148 -10.40 25.66 -6.52
CA SER A 148 -11.10 26.84 -7.03
C SER A 148 -11.48 27.77 -5.88
N HIS A 149 -11.95 28.99 -6.20
CA HIS A 149 -12.44 29.94 -5.21
C HIS A 149 -13.60 29.41 -4.36
N ARG A 150 -14.37 28.44 -4.89
CA ARG A 150 -15.53 27.83 -4.21
C ARG A 150 -15.14 26.64 -3.35
N GLY A 151 -13.92 26.13 -3.46
CA GLY A 151 -13.43 25.03 -2.64
C GLY A 151 -12.53 24.05 -3.38
N VAL A 152 -12.49 22.82 -2.88
CA VAL A 152 -11.58 21.77 -3.34
C VAL A 152 -12.36 20.60 -3.93
N ALA A 153 -12.01 20.22 -5.15
CA ALA A 153 -12.55 19.04 -5.81
C ALA A 153 -11.49 17.94 -5.90
N MET A 154 -11.90 16.72 -5.57
CA MET A 154 -11.09 15.51 -5.67
C MET A 154 -11.89 14.51 -6.51
N SER A 155 -11.35 14.10 -7.64
CA SER A 155 -11.97 13.09 -8.50
C SER A 155 -11.00 11.96 -8.81
N GLY A 156 -11.51 10.75 -8.98
CA GLY A 156 -10.72 9.62 -9.44
C GLY A 156 -11.35 8.27 -9.19
N GLY A 157 -10.53 7.23 -9.17
CA GLY A 157 -10.96 5.84 -8.98
C GLY A 157 -11.14 5.09 -10.31
N LEU A 158 -10.49 3.93 -10.40
CA LEU A 158 -10.41 3.12 -11.62
C LEU A 158 -11.69 2.30 -11.85
N LEU A 159 -12.13 1.54 -10.85
CA LEU A 159 -13.34 0.70 -10.93
C LEU A 159 -14.61 1.47 -10.52
N ARG A 160 -14.50 2.33 -9.51
CA ARG A 160 -15.58 3.19 -9.02
C ARG A 160 -15.13 4.62 -9.11
N ARG A 161 -15.89 5.44 -9.84
CA ARG A 161 -15.67 6.89 -9.89
C ARG A 161 -16.07 7.49 -8.55
N VAL A 162 -15.10 8.10 -7.88
CA VAL A 162 -15.26 8.85 -6.63
C VAL A 162 -15.05 10.31 -6.98
N GLU A 163 -16.09 11.11 -6.81
CA GLU A 163 -16.02 12.56 -6.92
C GLU A 163 -16.43 13.14 -5.58
N ARG A 164 -15.61 14.07 -5.09
CA ARG A 164 -15.82 14.71 -3.81
C ARG A 164 -15.52 16.19 -3.98
N HIS A 165 -16.46 17.01 -3.51
CA HIS A 165 -16.33 18.46 -3.48
C HIS A 165 -16.46 18.92 -2.03
N VAL A 166 -15.50 19.72 -1.57
CA VAL A 166 -15.51 20.36 -0.26
C VAL A 166 -15.62 21.86 -0.50
N SER A 167 -16.70 22.47 -0.02
CA SER A 167 -16.90 23.93 -0.13
C SER A 167 -15.84 24.66 0.70
N GLY A 168 -15.35 25.80 0.20
CA GLY A 168 -14.37 26.65 0.88
C GLY A 168 -14.83 27.08 2.27
N ASP A 169 -16.10 27.46 2.41
CA ASP A 169 -16.70 27.90 3.69
C ASP A 169 -16.74 26.78 4.74
N ALA A 170 -16.69 25.51 4.31
CA ALA A 170 -16.72 24.36 5.19
C ALA A 170 -15.31 23.92 5.64
N ILE A 171 -14.25 24.57 5.15
CA ILE A 171 -12.87 24.24 5.51
C ILE A 171 -12.54 24.91 6.84
N SER A 172 -12.34 24.11 7.89
CA SER A 172 -11.92 24.61 9.20
C SER A 172 -10.41 24.68 9.35
N ASP A 173 -9.68 23.75 8.74
CA ASP A 173 -8.21 23.70 8.82
C ASP A 173 -7.60 23.00 7.59
N VAL A 174 -6.34 23.29 7.29
CA VAL A 174 -5.59 22.71 6.17
C VAL A 174 -4.24 22.21 6.67
N ILE A 175 -4.08 20.88 6.71
CA ILE A 175 -2.88 20.20 7.21
C ILE A 175 -2.02 19.75 6.05
N VAL A 176 -0.75 20.16 6.04
CA VAL A 176 0.24 19.69 5.05
C VAL A 176 1.10 18.59 5.67
N VAL A 177 1.03 17.40 5.08
CA VAL A 177 1.82 16.23 5.51
C VAL A 177 2.91 15.95 4.48
N LYS A 178 4.18 16.10 4.87
CA LYS A 178 5.34 15.78 4.04
C LYS A 178 6.04 14.53 4.59
N PRO A 179 5.89 13.35 3.96
CA PRO A 179 6.65 12.16 4.37
C PRO A 179 8.16 12.43 4.21
N LEU A 180 9.02 11.60 4.83
CA LEU A 180 10.49 11.75 4.73
C LEU A 180 10.97 11.89 3.28
N LEU A 181 10.51 11.00 2.39
CA LEU A 181 10.78 11.09 0.95
C LEU A 181 10.16 12.34 0.32
N GLY A 182 8.99 12.76 0.82
CA GLY A 182 8.32 13.99 0.39
C GLY A 182 9.13 15.25 0.70
N ARG A 183 9.80 15.30 1.85
CA ARG A 183 10.71 16.40 2.22
C ARG A 183 11.92 16.47 1.29
N LEU A 184 12.46 15.32 0.87
CA LEU A 184 13.62 15.27 -0.02
C LEU A 184 13.27 15.58 -1.49
N PHE A 185 12.13 15.09 -1.98
CA PHE A 185 11.74 15.21 -3.39
C PHE A 185 10.66 16.28 -3.65
N GLY A 186 10.30 17.10 -2.66
CA GLY A 186 9.39 18.23 -2.80
C GLY A 186 7.91 17.86 -3.04
N PHE A 187 7.46 16.71 -2.54
CA PHE A 187 6.06 16.29 -2.63
C PHE A 187 5.42 16.12 -1.25
N GLY A 188 4.10 16.22 -1.18
CA GLY A 188 3.37 15.94 0.06
C GLY A 188 1.87 15.81 -0.16
N HIS A 189 1.16 15.68 0.95
CA HIS A 189 -0.28 15.55 0.99
C HIS A 189 -0.88 16.80 1.63
N VAL A 190 -1.97 17.32 1.06
CA VAL A 190 -2.72 18.43 1.65
C VAL A 190 -4.07 17.88 2.06
N VAL A 191 -4.31 17.86 3.38
CA VAL A 191 -5.53 17.35 3.98
C VAL A 191 -6.37 18.53 4.42
N VAL A 192 -7.55 18.61 3.82
CA VAL A 192 -8.56 19.61 4.14
C VAL A 192 -9.45 19.02 5.23
N VAL A 193 -9.55 19.72 6.36
CA VAL A 193 -10.37 19.31 7.50
C VAL A 193 -11.61 20.17 7.55
N THR A 194 -12.78 19.55 7.70
CA THR A 194 -14.05 20.25 7.95
C THR A 194 -14.53 20.03 9.38
N PRO A 195 -15.48 20.85 9.88
CA PRO A 195 -16.10 20.67 11.21
C PRO A 195 -16.74 19.29 11.42
N SER A 196 -17.23 18.64 10.35
CA SER A 196 -17.76 17.27 10.39
C SER A 196 -16.68 16.18 10.40
N GLN A 197 -15.42 16.53 10.67
CA GLN A 197 -14.25 15.65 10.59
C GLN A 197 -14.00 15.07 9.18
N LEU A 198 -14.62 15.63 8.14
CA LEU A 198 -14.32 15.24 6.76
C LEU A 198 -12.84 15.56 6.50
N GLY A 199 -12.06 14.54 6.14
CA GLY A 199 -10.60 14.63 5.95
C GLY A 199 -9.81 13.73 6.92
N LEU A 200 -10.42 13.40 8.06
CA LEU A 200 -10.04 12.27 8.92
C LEU A 200 -10.82 11.07 8.36
N GLY A 201 -10.15 10.00 7.90
CA GLY A 201 -10.81 8.94 7.10
C GLY A 201 -12.07 8.31 7.71
N GLU A 202 -12.87 7.62 6.90
CA GLU A 202 -14.12 6.94 7.29
C GLU A 202 -13.99 5.90 8.42
N THR A 203 -12.77 5.60 8.86
CA THR A 203 -12.51 4.71 9.99
C THR A 203 -12.83 5.33 11.36
N TYR A 204 -13.16 6.63 11.40
CA TYR A 204 -13.55 7.31 12.65
C TYR A 204 -15.07 7.30 12.92
N SER A 205 -15.92 6.87 11.98
CA SER A 205 -17.39 6.94 12.14
C SER A 205 -18.12 5.60 12.32
N LEU A 206 -17.40 4.49 12.47
CA LEU A 206 -17.97 3.20 12.87
C LEU A 206 -17.56 2.87 14.31
N GLY A 207 -18.42 3.24 15.26
CA GLY A 207 -18.43 2.66 16.61
C GLY A 207 -17.84 3.56 17.70
N GLY A 208 -18.72 4.13 18.51
CA GLY A 208 -18.35 4.47 19.88
C GLY A 208 -17.87 3.20 20.58
N GLY A 209 -16.69 3.27 21.19
CA GLY A 209 -16.13 2.19 21.99
C GLY A 209 -15.06 1.36 21.26
N THR A 210 -13.91 1.26 21.92
CA THR A 210 -12.77 0.38 21.64
C THR A 210 -11.68 0.94 20.69
N ALA A 211 -10.65 1.44 21.36
CA ALA A 211 -9.26 1.48 20.91
C ALA A 211 -8.97 2.17 19.56
N SER A 212 -8.71 3.48 19.65
CA SER A 212 -7.64 4.11 18.86
C SER A 212 -6.35 3.34 19.15
N ARG A 213 -6.09 2.26 18.40
CA ARG A 213 -4.87 1.47 18.54
C ARG A 213 -3.76 2.26 17.87
N LYS A 214 -3.07 3.03 18.72
CA LYS A 214 -1.66 3.41 18.65
C LYS A 214 -0.96 2.84 17.42
N GLY A 215 -0.66 3.70 16.46
CA GLY A 215 0.52 3.49 15.63
C GLY A 215 1.71 3.20 16.55
N LEU A 216 2.60 2.33 16.11
CA LEU A 216 3.78 1.84 16.84
C LEU A 216 4.81 2.95 17.19
N GLY A 217 4.42 4.22 17.21
CA GLY A 217 5.17 5.35 17.75
C GLY A 217 4.82 5.72 19.19
N ALA A 218 3.81 5.08 19.80
CA ALA A 218 3.31 5.43 21.13
C ALA A 218 3.76 4.48 22.27
N ILE A 219 4.86 3.75 22.09
CA ILE A 219 5.44 2.85 23.12
C ILE A 219 6.70 3.46 23.77
N VAL A 220 7.23 4.58 23.26
CA VAL A 220 8.36 5.29 23.90
C VAL A 220 7.94 6.72 24.23
N GLY A 221 7.66 6.97 25.51
CA GLY A 221 7.43 8.30 26.06
C GLY A 221 5.97 8.75 26.02
N GLY A 222 5.42 9.06 27.20
CA GLY A 222 4.13 9.73 27.33
C GLY A 222 4.12 11.03 26.52
N GLY A 223 3.39 11.04 25.42
CA GLY A 223 3.26 12.17 24.52
C GLY A 223 1.89 12.08 23.88
N ARG A 224 1.20 13.23 23.85
CA ARG A 224 -0.16 13.43 23.33
C ARG A 224 -0.45 12.54 22.12
N ALA A 225 -1.63 11.93 22.09
CA ALA A 225 -2.17 11.26 20.90
C ALA A 225 -2.23 12.28 19.75
N VAL A 226 -1.16 12.35 18.96
CA VAL A 226 -1.16 13.08 17.70
C VAL A 226 -2.16 12.35 16.82
N ARG A 227 -3.27 13.00 16.52
CA ARG A 227 -4.32 12.50 15.62
C ARG A 227 -3.67 12.24 14.26
N GLU A 228 -3.28 11.00 13.99
CA GLU A 228 -2.66 10.64 12.72
C GLU A 228 -3.72 10.70 11.61
N VAL A 229 -3.52 11.65 10.70
CA VAL A 229 -4.35 11.82 9.51
C VAL A 229 -3.93 10.77 8.49
N LEU A 230 -4.79 9.76 8.28
CA LEU A 230 -4.52 8.72 7.28
C LEU A 230 -4.78 9.28 5.88
N ALA A 231 -3.75 9.86 5.27
CA ALA A 231 -3.81 10.44 3.93
C ALA A 231 -4.04 9.36 2.87
N LYS A 232 -5.25 9.32 2.28
CA LYS A 232 -5.60 8.45 1.15
C LYS A 232 -6.00 9.28 -0.08
N PRO A 233 -5.74 8.81 -1.33
CA PRO A 233 -5.97 9.58 -2.56
C PRO A 233 -7.39 10.12 -2.76
N TRP A 234 -8.40 9.50 -2.16
CA TRP A 234 -9.80 9.93 -2.27
C TRP A 234 -10.25 10.91 -1.16
N ASN A 235 -9.45 11.07 -0.11
CA ASN A 235 -9.79 11.89 1.07
C ASN A 235 -8.92 13.14 1.21
N CYS A 236 -7.84 13.24 0.43
CA CYS A 236 -6.92 14.37 0.47
C CYS A 236 -6.30 14.62 -0.90
N ILE A 237 -5.74 15.82 -1.08
CA ILE A 237 -4.88 16.12 -2.23
C ILE A 237 -3.57 15.36 -2.02
N PHE A 238 -3.43 14.20 -2.67
CA PHE A 238 -2.39 13.24 -2.33
C PHE A 238 -1.17 13.36 -3.25
N GLY A 239 0.01 13.49 -2.66
CA GLY A 239 1.28 13.24 -3.35
C GLY A 239 1.64 14.28 -4.40
N VAL A 240 1.25 15.53 -4.16
CA VAL A 240 1.40 16.65 -5.10
C VAL A 240 2.71 17.38 -4.89
N LYS A 241 3.25 17.97 -5.96
CA LYS A 241 4.46 18.80 -5.90
C LYS A 241 4.15 20.13 -5.22
N ASN A 242 5.08 20.63 -4.41
CA ASN A 242 4.96 21.91 -3.70
C ASN A 242 3.64 22.04 -2.92
N PRO A 243 3.38 21.15 -1.94
CA PRO A 243 2.11 21.12 -1.23
C PRO A 243 1.82 22.41 -0.43
N ASP A 244 2.84 23.18 -0.04
CA ASP A 244 2.64 24.46 0.66
C ASP A 244 1.94 25.48 -0.24
N ARG A 245 2.31 25.53 -1.53
CA ARG A 245 1.67 26.42 -2.50
C ARG A 245 0.19 26.06 -2.70
N VAL A 246 -0.13 24.76 -2.68
CA VAL A 246 -1.51 24.28 -2.77
C VAL A 246 -2.31 24.68 -1.52
N ARG A 247 -1.72 24.57 -0.32
CA ARG A 247 -2.32 25.09 0.91
C ARG A 247 -2.56 26.60 0.81
N ASP A 248 -1.60 27.36 0.32
CA ASP A 248 -1.71 28.81 0.22
C ASP A 248 -2.85 29.23 -0.73
N TYR A 249 -3.07 28.50 -1.83
CA TYR A 249 -4.25 28.68 -2.71
C TYR A 249 -5.58 28.37 -2.03
N ILE A 250 -5.61 27.45 -1.05
CA ILE A 250 -6.83 27.11 -0.32
C ILE A 250 -7.14 28.17 0.75
N LEU A 251 -6.12 28.67 1.45
CA LEU A 251 -6.29 29.59 2.57
C LEU A 251 -6.46 31.05 2.14
N ASN A 252 -5.65 31.50 1.19
CA ASN A 252 -5.64 32.90 0.75
C ASN A 252 -6.53 33.11 -0.49
N GLY A 253 -7.10 32.02 -1.01
CA GLY A 253 -7.75 32.02 -2.30
C GLY A 253 -6.76 32.17 -3.46
N CYS A 254 -7.35 32.36 -4.62
CA CYS A 254 -6.70 32.88 -5.81
C CYS A 254 -7.01 34.38 -5.88
#